data_AF-A0A7D5RVU1-F1
#
_entry.id   AF-A0A7D5RVU1-F1
#
_cell.length_a   1.000
_cell.length_b   1.000
_cell.length_c   1.000
_cell.angle_alpha   90.00
_cell.angle_beta   90.00
_cell.angle_gamma   90.00
#
_symmetry.space_group_name_H-M   'P 1'
#
loop_
_entity.id
_entity.type
_entity.pdbx_description
1 polymer ?
#
loop_
_entity_poly.entity_id
_entity_poly.type
_entity_poly.pdbx_seq_one_letter_code
_entity_poly.pdbx_strand_id
1 'polypeptide(L)' 'MASPRYIDLEQARKVLAGMGVELTARQMKRAAETDAQGRRKLPFFIDPIEHKLKINKQTLIDVYLRRQREAEISHDL' A
#
# COMPACT_ATOMS: atom_id res chain seq x y z
N MET A 1 -21.99 -0.63 -8.06
CA MET A 1 -20.93 -0.75 -7.04
C MET A 1 -19.79 -1.56 -7.66
N ALA A 2 -18.57 -1.03 -7.70
CA ALA A 2 -17.45 -1.77 -8.27
C ALA A 2 -16.99 -2.87 -7.31
N SER A 3 -16.78 -4.08 -7.82
CA SER A 3 -16.28 -5.20 -7.02
C SER A 3 -14.92 -4.87 -6.40
N PRO A 4 -14.63 -5.35 -5.18
CA PRO A 4 -13.32 -5.16 -4.58
C PRO A 4 -12.24 -5.76 -5.48
N ARG A 5 -11.25 -4.93 -5.85
CA ARG A 5 -10.11 -5.36 -6.65
C ARG A 5 -8.90 -5.56 -5.76
N TYR A 6 -8.56 -6.82 -5.52
CA TYR A 6 -7.36 -7.19 -4.79
C TYR A 6 -6.17 -7.26 -5.74
N ILE A 7 -5.05 -6.72 -5.30
CA ILE A 7 -3.84 -6.59 -6.10
C ILE A 7 -2.61 -7.07 -5.32
N ASP A 8 -1.65 -7.64 -6.03
CA ASP A 8 -0.36 -8.05 -5.48
C ASP A 8 0.60 -6.85 -5.29
N LEU A 9 1.83 -7.14 -4.84
CA LEU A 9 2.87 -6.12 -4.62
C LEU A 9 3.24 -5.34 -5.88
N GLU A 10 3.37 -6.02 -7.02
CA GLU A 10 3.83 -5.40 -8.26
C GLU A 10 2.72 -4.54 -8.87
N GLN A 11 1.48 -5.02 -8.80
CA GLN A 11 0.31 -4.25 -9.18
C GLN A 11 0.11 -3.04 -8.26
N ALA A 12 0.30 -3.19 -6.95
CA ALA A 12 0.27 -2.07 -6.00
C ALA A 12 1.33 -1.02 -6.34
N ARG A 13 2.56 -1.45 -6.67
CA ARG A 13 3.63 -0.56 -7.13
C ARG A 13 3.22 0.23 -8.37
N LYS A 14 2.59 -0.43 -9.36
CA LYS A 14 2.08 0.23 -10.58
C LYS A 14 0.93 1.20 -10.30
N VAL A 15 0.05 0.88 -9.35
CA VAL A 15 -1.03 1.80 -8.94
C VAL A 15 -0.44 3.08 -8.34
N LEU A 16 0.55 2.96 -7.45
CA LEU A 16 1.24 4.09 -6.85
C LEU A 16 2.03 4.89 -7.90
N ALA A 17 2.72 4.22 -8.82
CA ALA A 17 3.40 4.88 -9.94
C ALA A 17 2.43 5.69 -10.80
N GLY A 18 1.21 5.16 -11.06
CA GLY A 18 0.14 5.90 -11.74
C GLY A 18 -0.35 7.15 -11.01
N MET A 19 -0.02 7.30 -9.73
CA MET A 19 -0.26 8.52 -8.92
C MET A 19 0.99 9.42 -8.82
N GLY A 20 2.05 9.13 -9.56
CA GLY A 20 3.34 9.83 -9.50
C GLY A 20 4.27 9.34 -8.38
N VAL A 21 3.93 8.23 -7.71
CA VAL A 21 4.70 7.68 -6.59
C VAL A 21 5.56 6.51 -7.07
N GLU A 22 6.75 6.84 -7.57
CA GLU A 22 7.68 5.85 -8.10
C GLU A 22 8.42 5.11 -6.99
N LEU A 23 8.10 3.84 -6.82
CA LEU A 23 8.76 2.95 -5.87
C LEU A 23 9.49 1.82 -6.60
N THR A 24 10.67 1.47 -6.09
CA THR A 24 11.37 0.23 -6.45
C THR A 24 10.64 -0.98 -5.86
N ALA A 25 10.84 -2.17 -6.46
CA ALA A 25 10.30 -3.42 -5.92
C ALA A 25 10.73 -3.67 -4.46
N ARG A 26 11.96 -3.31 -4.10
CA ARG A 26 12.49 -3.43 -2.73
C ARG A 26 11.76 -2.50 -1.75
N GLN A 27 11.50 -1.26 -2.13
CA GLN A 27 10.74 -0.32 -1.30
C GLN A 27 9.30 -0.81 -1.11
N MET A 28 8.66 -1.28 -2.18
CA MET A 28 7.30 -1.82 -2.09
C MET A 28 7.23 -3.05 -1.17
N LYS A 29 8.20 -3.96 -1.27
CA LYS A 29 8.30 -5.12 -0.37
C LYS A 29 8.44 -4.68 1.10
N ARG A 30 9.35 -3.75 1.39
CA ARG A 30 9.53 -3.19 2.74
C ARG A 30 8.29 -2.46 3.27
N ALA A 31 7.47 -1.88 2.39
CA ALA A 31 6.21 -1.23 2.77
C ALA A 31 5.09 -2.24 3.09
N ALA A 32 5.19 -3.46 2.57
CA ALA A 32 4.26 -4.55 2.88
C ALA A 32 4.69 -5.38 4.10
N GLU A 33 5.97 -5.33 4.47
CA GLU A 33 6.51 -5.97 5.67
C GLU A 33 5.97 -5.30 6.95
N THR A 34 5.93 -6.09 8.03
CA THR A 34 5.72 -5.62 9.38
C THR A 34 6.91 -4.79 9.85
N ASP A 35 6.64 -3.69 10.55
CA ASP A 35 7.67 -2.95 11.28
C ASP A 35 8.15 -3.74 12.51
N ALA A 36 9.13 -3.16 13.23
CA ALA A 36 9.72 -3.76 14.41
C ALA A 36 8.72 -4.01 15.57
N GLN A 37 7.52 -3.43 15.50
CA GLN A 37 6.44 -3.57 16.48
C GLN A 37 5.37 -4.56 16.00
N GLY A 38 5.62 -5.26 14.88
CA GLY A 38 4.71 -6.23 14.30
C GLY A 38 3.52 -5.61 13.53
N ARG A 39 3.52 -4.30 13.30
CA ARG A 39 2.44 -3.62 12.56
C ARG A 39 2.82 -3.51 11.10
N ARG A 40 1.93 -3.94 10.19
CA ARG A 40 2.17 -3.76 8.76
C ARG A 40 2.01 -2.29 8.39
N LYS A 41 2.99 -1.74 7.67
CA LYS A 41 2.89 -0.36 7.16
C LYS A 41 1.78 -0.22 6.12
N LEU A 42 1.53 -1.25 5.34
CA LEU A 42 0.37 -1.33 4.44
C LEU A 42 -0.48 -2.55 4.81
N PRO A 43 -1.81 -2.47 4.75
CA PRO A 43 -2.71 -3.53 5.17
C PRO A 43 -2.80 -4.66 4.13
N PHE A 44 -1.65 -5.22 3.74
CA PHE A 44 -1.62 -6.47 2.99
C PHE A 44 -2.15 -7.60 3.87
N PHE A 45 -2.75 -8.60 3.24
CA PHE A 45 -3.16 -9.86 3.85
C PHE A 45 -2.67 -11.03 2.99
N ILE A 46 -2.60 -12.22 3.57
CA ILE A 46 -2.32 -13.44 2.83
C ILE A 46 -3.66 -13.92 2.26
N ASP A 47 -3.77 -13.97 0.95
CA ASP A 47 -4.95 -14.50 0.26
C ASP A 47 -5.16 -15.98 0.65
N PRO A 48 -6.36 -16.39 1.12
CA PRO A 48 -6.58 -17.74 1.61
C PRO A 48 -6.65 -18.80 0.51
N ILE A 49 -6.76 -18.39 -0.77
CA ILE A 49 -6.83 -19.30 -1.92
C ILE A 49 -5.44 -19.44 -2.54
N GLU A 50 -4.77 -18.32 -2.81
CA GLU A 50 -3.46 -18.32 -3.48
C GLU A 50 -2.26 -18.35 -2.53
N HIS A 51 -2.47 -18.11 -1.22
CA HIS A 51 -1.41 -17.94 -0.23
C HIS A 51 -0.37 -16.86 -0.58
N LYS A 52 -0.81 -15.80 -1.27
CA LYS A 52 0.02 -14.65 -1.69
C LYS A 52 -0.39 -13.37 -0.98
N LEU A 53 0.56 -12.45 -0.81
CA LEU A 53 0.28 -11.11 -0.27
C LEU A 53 -0.58 -10.31 -1.26
N LYS A 54 -1.76 -9.88 -0.82
CA LYS A 54 -2.64 -8.99 -1.57
C LYS A 54 -3.13 -7.83 -0.71
N ILE A 55 -3.55 -6.76 -1.36
CA ILE A 55 -4.20 -5.60 -0.75
C ILE A 55 -5.39 -5.17 -1.61
N ASN A 56 -6.43 -4.62 -1.00
CA ASN A 56 -7.49 -3.97 -1.77
C ASN A 56 -6.95 -2.67 -2.40
N LYS A 57 -7.17 -2.49 -3.72
CA LYS A 57 -6.67 -1.32 -4.47
C LYS A 57 -7.13 0.01 -3.85
N GLN A 58 -8.40 0.13 -3.47
CA GLN A 58 -8.92 1.37 -2.92
C GLN A 58 -8.28 1.64 -1.55
N THR A 59 -8.17 0.62 -0.69
CA THR A 59 -7.49 0.74 0.60
C THR A 59 -6.04 1.20 0.46
N LEU A 60 -5.30 0.73 -0.55
CA LEU A 60 -3.94 1.20 -0.83
C LEU A 60 -3.91 2.72 -1.09
N ILE A 61 -4.82 3.19 -1.96
CA ILE A 61 -4.93 4.60 -2.35
C ILE A 61 -5.31 5.45 -1.12
N ASP A 62 -6.33 5.03 -0.37
CA ASP A 62 -6.83 5.78 0.79
C ASP A 62 -5.77 5.93 1.88
N VAL A 63 -5.02 4.85 2.16
CA VAL A 63 -3.91 4.87 3.14
C VAL A 63 -2.80 5.81 2.67
N TYR A 64 -2.45 5.80 1.38
CA TYR A 64 -1.45 6.70 0.83
C TYR A 64 -1.88 8.17 0.97
N LEU A 65 -3.07 8.52 0.47
CA LEU A 65 -3.59 9.90 0.51
C LEU A 65 -3.76 10.44 1.93
N ARG A 66 -4.13 9.57 2.88
CA ARG A 66 -4.19 9.97 4.29
C ARG A 66 -2.79 10.33 4.82
N ARG A 67 -1.80 9.47 4.58
CA ARG A 67 -0.41 9.71 5.02
C ARG A 67 0.23 10.91 4.35
N GLN A 68 -0.07 11.14 3.07
CA GLN A 68 0.38 12.32 2.36
C GLN A 68 -0.13 13.59 3.04
N ARG A 69 -1.45 13.69 3.28
CA ARG A 69 -2.05 14.84 3.97
C ARG A 69 -1.49 15.05 5.36
N GLU A 70 -1.32 13.98 6.13
CA GLU A 70 -0.69 14.04 7.46
C GLU A 70 0.74 14.61 7.37
N ALA A 71 1.53 14.17 6.38
CA ALA A 71 2.90 14.65 6.17
C ALA A 71 2.93 16.13 5.75
N GLU A 72 2.05 16.54 4.83
CA GLU A 72 1.92 17.94 4.38
C GLU A 72 1.58 18.86 5.56
N ILE A 73 0.56 18.51 6.36
CA ILE A 73 0.16 19.29 7.54
C ILE A 73 1.30 19.37 8.57
N SER A 74 2.04 18.29 8.78
CA SER A 74 3.13 18.26 9.75
C SER A 74 4.37 19.05 9.31
N HIS A 75 4.49 19.38 8.03
CA HIS A 75 5.61 20.17 7.50
C HIS A 75 5.35 21.67 7.57
N ASP A 76 4.09 22.08 7.72
CA ASP A 76 3.64 23.48 7.76
C ASP A 76 3.51 24.05 9.19
N LEU A 77 3.93 23.31 10.23
CA LEU A 77 3.96 23.71 11.65
C LEU A 77 5.40 23.78 12.18
#